data_AF-A0ABD0RUQ6-F1
#
_entry.id   AF-A0ABD0RUQ6-F1
#
_cell.length_a   1.000
_cell.length_b   1.000
_cell.length_c   1.000
_cell.angle_alpha   90.00
_cell.angle_beta   90.00
_cell.angle_gamma   90.00
#
_symmetry.space_group_name_H-M   'P 1'
#
loop_
_entity.id
_entity.type
_entity.pdbx_description
1 polymer ?
#
loop_
_entity_poly.entity_id
_entity_poly.type
_entity_poly.pdbx_seq_one_letter_code
_entity_poly.pdbx_strand_id
1 'polypeptide(L)'
;YEKVEKANCRSYFSAVGTADYTVLSGVLEKQKTLFNNAQNCLGISGQRLSKDHVEVLGNLTCTLEAVYIQNSDPAIIESLKNCHDLSDAQISAVQTLLLSGETVYG
;
A
#
# COMPACT_ATOMS: atom_id res chain seq x y z
N TYR A 1 11.67 4.20 11.87
CA TYR A 1 11.86 5.33 10.93
C TYR A 1 12.42 6.59 11.62
N GLU A 2 12.43 6.66 12.95
CA GLU A 2 12.88 7.84 13.74
C GLU A 2 14.31 8.31 13.47
N LYS A 3 15.18 7.44 12.95
CA LYS A 3 16.56 7.76 12.56
C LYS A 3 16.70 8.24 11.11
N VAL A 4 15.61 8.26 10.34
CA VAL A 4 15.59 8.73 8.95
C VAL A 4 15.35 10.23 8.97
N GLU A 5 16.23 10.99 8.35
CA GLU A 5 16.03 12.43 8.17
C GLU A 5 14.72 12.69 7.41
N LYS A 6 13.95 13.70 7.85
CA LYS A 6 12.64 14.00 7.26
C LYS A 6 12.70 14.20 5.74
N ALA A 7 13.77 14.84 5.24
CA ALA A 7 13.99 15.04 3.81
C ALA A 7 14.14 13.74 3.01
N ASN A 8 14.61 12.67 3.65
CA ASN A 8 14.86 11.36 3.01
C ASN A 8 13.72 10.37 3.21
N CYS A 9 12.64 10.76 3.90
CA CYS A 9 11.59 9.81 4.29
C CYS A 9 10.92 9.18 3.06
N ARG A 10 10.69 9.95 1.98
CA ARG A 10 10.10 9.43 0.74
C ARG A 10 10.99 8.39 0.08
N SER A 11 12.29 8.67 -0.04
CA SER A 11 13.26 7.72 -0.60
C SER A 11 13.35 6.46 0.26
N TYR A 12 13.28 6.60 1.59
CA TYR A 12 13.21 5.46 2.50
C TYR A 12 11.98 4.59 2.23
N PHE A 13 10.79 5.18 2.15
CA PHE A 13 9.57 4.40 1.88
C PHE A 13 9.51 3.84 0.46
N SER A 14 10.10 4.51 -0.52
CA SER A 14 10.25 3.97 -1.87
C SER A 14 11.09 2.69 -1.85
N ALA A 15 12.20 2.67 -1.10
CA ALA A 15 13.03 1.48 -0.93
C ALA A 15 12.36 0.39 -0.09
N VAL A 16 11.61 0.76 0.95
CA VAL A 16 10.80 -0.20 1.73
C VAL A 16 9.74 -0.84 0.83
N GLY A 17 9.10 -0.06 -0.05
CA GLY A 17 8.10 -0.52 -0.99
C GLY A 17 8.62 -1.50 -2.04
N THR A 18 9.93 -1.61 -2.26
CA THR A 18 10.50 -2.64 -3.14
C THR A 18 10.81 -3.95 -2.42
N ALA A 19 10.60 -4.03 -1.10
CA ALA A 19 10.92 -5.23 -0.35
C ALA A 19 10.00 -6.40 -0.75
N ASP A 20 10.52 -7.62 -0.56
CA ASP A 20 9.75 -8.84 -0.70
C ASP A 20 8.96 -9.12 0.58
N TYR A 21 7.64 -8.90 0.52
CA TYR A 21 6.73 -9.13 1.63
C TYR A 21 6.21 -10.57 1.70
N THR A 22 6.57 -11.42 0.72
CA THR A 22 6.13 -12.83 0.67
C THR A 22 6.85 -13.70 1.72
N VAL A 23 8.05 -13.29 2.14
CA VAL A 23 8.88 -14.00 3.13
C VAL A 23 8.58 -13.55 4.57
N LEU A 24 7.89 -12.42 4.75
CA LEU A 24 7.60 -11.86 6.07
C LEU A 24 6.43 -12.62 6.71
N SER A 25 6.74 -13.75 7.35
CA SER A 25 5.81 -14.49 8.20
C SER A 25 5.23 -13.57 9.27
N GLY A 26 3.99 -13.13 9.08
CA GLY A 26 3.03 -12.74 10.13
C GLY A 26 3.49 -11.75 11.21
N VAL A 27 4.54 -10.95 11.03
CA VAL A 27 4.80 -9.83 11.96
C VAL A 27 3.88 -8.67 11.59
N LEU A 28 2.58 -8.91 11.75
CA LEU A 28 1.47 -7.98 11.49
C LEU A 28 1.76 -6.59 12.09
N GLU A 29 2.37 -6.57 13.28
CA GLU A 29 2.75 -5.35 13.99
C GLU A 29 3.81 -4.50 13.27
N LYS A 30 4.79 -5.13 12.60
CA LYS A 30 5.83 -4.39 11.87
C LYS A 30 5.29 -3.77 10.60
N GLN A 31 4.44 -4.49 9.88
CA GLN A 31 3.84 -4.00 8.63
C GLN A 31 2.88 -2.84 8.89
N LYS A 32 2.01 -2.96 9.90
CA LYS A 32 1.17 -1.85 10.37
C LYS A 32 2.01 -0.65 10.80
N THR A 33 3.07 -0.88 11.57
CA THR A 33 4.00 0.20 11.97
C THR A 33 4.67 0.87 10.77
N LEU A 34 5.12 0.11 9.77
CA LEU A 34 5.71 0.66 8.56
C LEU A 34 4.71 1.51 7.77
N PHE A 35 3.48 1.03 7.60
CA PHE A 35 2.45 1.79 6.92
C PHE A 35 2.09 3.07 7.68
N ASN A 36 1.90 3.02 9.00
CA ASN A 36 1.65 4.22 9.83
C ASN A 36 2.77 5.27 9.67
N ASN A 37 4.03 4.81 9.62
CA ASN A 37 5.17 5.69 9.40
C ASN A 37 5.19 6.26 7.98
N ALA A 38 4.76 5.48 6.98
CA ALA A 38 4.61 5.93 5.60
C ALA A 38 3.52 7.00 5.51
N GLN A 39 2.39 6.83 6.20
CA GLN A 39 1.32 7.83 6.25
C GLN A 39 1.84 9.17 6.78
N ASN A 40 2.58 9.15 7.88
CA ASN A 40 3.20 10.34 8.46
C ASN A 40 4.23 10.99 7.51
N CYS A 41 5.03 10.18 6.81
CA CYS A 41 6.02 10.69 5.86
C CYS A 41 5.38 11.33 4.62
N LEU A 42 4.38 10.67 4.05
CA LEU A 42 3.78 11.04 2.77
C LEU A 42 2.61 12.02 2.91
N GLY A 43 2.19 12.34 4.14
CA GLY A 43 1.06 13.23 4.39
C GLY A 43 -0.29 12.60 4.03
N ILE A 44 -0.39 11.26 4.12
CA ILE A 44 -1.62 10.54 3.86
C ILE A 44 -2.61 10.85 4.99
N SER A 45 -3.73 11.48 4.65
CA SER A 45 -4.84 11.71 5.58
C SER A 45 -6.08 10.94 5.12
N GLY A 46 -6.84 10.42 6.08
CA GLY A 46 -7.98 9.54 5.81
C GLY A 46 -7.58 8.16 5.28
N GLN A 47 -8.51 7.53 4.58
CA GLN A 47 -8.39 6.14 4.11
C GLN A 47 -8.25 6.05 2.57
N ARG A 48 -7.65 7.07 1.95
CA ARG A 48 -7.50 7.15 0.47
C ARG A 48 -6.03 7.31 0.09
N LEU A 49 -5.60 6.63 -0.97
CA LEU A 49 -4.24 6.77 -1.51
C LEU A 49 -4.32 7.36 -2.93
N SER A 50 -3.53 8.38 -3.21
CA SER A 50 -3.33 8.89 -4.56
C SER A 50 -2.40 7.95 -5.33
N LYS A 51 -2.32 8.12 -6.65
CA LYS A 51 -1.31 7.45 -7.48
C LYS A 51 0.11 7.59 -6.93
N ASP A 52 0.47 8.80 -6.50
CA ASP A 52 1.78 9.10 -5.92
C ASP A 52 2.06 8.29 -4.64
N HIS A 53 1.05 8.17 -3.76
CA HIS A 53 1.16 7.34 -2.56
C HIS A 53 1.37 5.86 -2.92
N VAL A 54 0.57 5.34 -3.87
CA VAL A 54 0.66 3.96 -4.33
C VAL A 54 2.04 3.64 -4.90
N GLU A 55 2.57 4.52 -5.75
CA GLU A 55 3.89 4.34 -6.36
C GLU A 55 5.03 4.30 -5.32
N VAL A 56 4.95 5.12 -4.27
CA VAL A 56 5.94 5.08 -3.18
C VAL A 56 5.78 3.84 -2.30
N LEU A 57 4.54 3.43 -2.02
CA LEU A 57 4.27 2.30 -1.15
C LEU A 57 4.65 0.97 -1.81
N GLY A 58 4.51 0.82 -3.12
CA GLY A 58 4.92 -0.39 -3.84
C GLY A 58 4.33 -1.66 -3.21
N ASN A 59 5.15 -2.68 -2.96
CA ASN A 59 4.74 -3.94 -2.34
C ASN A 59 4.26 -3.80 -0.89
N LEU A 60 4.50 -2.66 -0.21
CA LEU A 60 3.87 -2.40 1.09
C LEU A 60 2.34 -2.34 0.96
N THR A 61 1.79 -2.14 -0.25
CA THR A 61 0.33 -2.20 -0.48
C THR A 61 -0.26 -3.57 -0.15
N CYS A 62 0.54 -4.65 -0.18
CA CYS A 62 0.10 -6.00 0.17
C CYS A 62 -0.36 -6.12 1.62
N THR A 63 0.09 -5.21 2.49
CA THR A 63 -0.21 -5.24 3.93
C THR A 63 -1.34 -4.30 4.31
N LEU A 64 -1.99 -3.67 3.33
CA LEU A 64 -3.05 -2.68 3.57
C LEU A 64 -4.37 -3.34 3.93
N GLU A 65 -5.10 -2.69 4.82
CA GLU A 65 -6.50 -3.01 5.06
C GLU A 65 -7.34 -2.71 3.81
N ALA A 66 -8.41 -3.50 3.61
CA ALA A 66 -9.30 -3.44 2.46
C ALA A 66 -9.83 -2.02 2.17
N VAL A 67 -10.09 -1.22 3.20
CA VAL A 67 -10.59 0.16 3.06
C VAL A 67 -9.62 1.07 2.32
N TYR A 68 -8.30 0.90 2.50
CA TYR A 68 -7.33 1.67 1.74
C TYR A 68 -7.34 1.22 0.28
N ILE A 69 -7.40 -0.09 0.01
CA ILE A 69 -7.43 -0.62 -1.36
C ILE A 69 -8.63 -0.07 -2.13
N GLN A 70 -9.83 -0.16 -1.55
CA GLN A 70 -11.07 0.26 -2.21
C GLN A 70 -11.10 1.74 -2.57
N ASN A 71 -10.50 2.61 -1.74
CA ASN A 71 -10.55 4.05 -1.94
C ASN A 71 -9.28 4.65 -2.57
N SER A 72 -8.35 3.80 -3.02
CA SER A 72 -7.10 4.20 -3.64
C SER A 72 -7.27 4.46 -5.13
N ASP A 73 -6.30 5.19 -5.69
CA ASP A 73 -6.10 5.27 -7.12
C ASP A 73 -6.01 3.86 -7.75
N PRO A 74 -6.66 3.61 -8.89
CA PRO A 74 -6.63 2.33 -9.62
C PRO A 74 -5.24 1.74 -9.86
N ALA A 75 -4.19 2.57 -9.90
CA ALA A 75 -2.80 2.10 -9.98
C ALA A 75 -2.43 1.09 -8.87
N ILE A 76 -3.16 1.06 -7.75
CA ILE A 76 -2.93 0.09 -6.65
C ILE A 76 -3.06 -1.36 -7.10
N ILE A 77 -3.87 -1.62 -8.13
CA ILE A 77 -4.06 -2.97 -8.69
C ILE A 77 -2.73 -3.51 -9.22
N GLU A 78 -1.88 -2.66 -9.81
CA GLU A 78 -0.58 -3.09 -10.32
C GLU A 78 0.39 -3.48 -9.20
N SER A 79 0.37 -2.74 -8.08
CA SER A 79 1.15 -3.10 -6.90
C SER A 79 0.65 -4.41 -6.27
N LEU A 80 -0.68 -4.61 -6.23
CA LEU A 80 -1.30 -5.80 -5.63
C LEU A 80 -1.05 -7.09 -6.41
N LYS A 81 -0.77 -7.02 -7.72
CA LYS A 81 -0.36 -8.20 -8.52
C LYS A 81 0.92 -8.86 -8.01
N ASN A 82 1.77 -8.10 -7.31
CA ASN A 82 3.03 -8.60 -6.76
C ASN A 82 2.86 -9.26 -5.39
N CYS A 83 1.65 -9.22 -4.81
CA CYS A 83 1.37 -9.85 -3.53
C CYS A 83 1.22 -11.36 -3.68
N HIS A 84 1.88 -12.11 -2.79
CA HIS A 84 1.76 -13.58 -2.78
C HIS A 84 0.37 -14.05 -2.38
N ASP A 85 -0.22 -13.37 -1.39
CA ASP A 85 -1.56 -13.68 -0.89
C ASP A 85 -2.32 -12.38 -0.60
N LEU A 86 -3.63 -12.44 -0.80
CA LEU A 86 -4.57 -11.37 -0.46
C LEU A 86 -5.69 -11.99 0.37
N SER A 87 -5.99 -11.36 1.50
CA SER A 87 -7.14 -11.77 2.30
C SER A 87 -8.46 -11.58 1.54
N ASP A 88 -9.50 -12.33 1.92
CA ASP A 88 -10.85 -12.21 1.33
C ASP A 88 -11.37 -10.78 1.32
N ALA A 89 -11.04 -9.99 2.35
CA ALA A 89 -11.41 -8.59 2.44
C ALA A 89 -10.66 -7.73 1.41
N GLN A 90 -9.37 -7.99 1.20
CA GLN A 90 -8.58 -7.30 0.17
C GLN A 90 -9.07 -7.68 -1.23
N ILE A 91 -9.38 -8.97 -1.48
CA ILE A 91 -9.97 -9.43 -2.75
C ILE A 91 -11.29 -8.72 -3.03
N SER A 92 -12.18 -8.62 -2.04
CA SER A 92 -13.47 -7.93 -2.18
C SER A 92 -13.29 -6.44 -2.48
N ALA A 93 -12.28 -5.79 -1.89
CA ALA A 93 -11.94 -4.40 -2.18
C ALA A 93 -11.42 -4.23 -3.62
N VAL A 94 -10.54 -5.14 -4.09
CA VAL A 94 -10.06 -5.15 -5.48
C VAL A 94 -11.23 -5.34 -6.45
N GLN A 95 -12.15 -6.28 -6.18
CA GLN A 95 -13.34 -6.49 -7.00
C GLN A 95 -14.21 -5.23 -7.06
N THR A 96 -14.43 -4.57 -5.93
CA THR A 96 -15.20 -3.31 -5.87
C THR A 96 -14.54 -2.22 -6.70
N LEU A 97 -13.21 -2.11 -6.65
CA LEU A 97 -12.45 -1.14 -7.43
C LEU A 97 -12.50 -1.47 -8.93
N LEU A 98 -12.37 -2.73 -9.32
CA LEU A 98 -12.52 -3.16 -10.71
C LEU A 98 -13.91 -2.81 -11.26
N LEU A 99 -14.96 -3.08 -10.49
CA LEU A 99 -16.34 -2.80 -10.87
C LEU A 99 -16.74 -1.31 -10.82
N SER A 100 -15.86 -0.41 -10.36
CA SER A 100 -16.17 1.02 -10.27
C SER A 100 -16.13 1.73 -11.63
N GLY A 101 -15.51 1.12 -12.64
CA GLY A 101 -15.25 1.76 -13.93
C GLY A 101 -14.10 2.77 -13.92
N GLU A 102 -13.41 2.96 -12.80
CA GLU A 102 -12.26 3.88 -12.69
C GLU A 102 -10.94 3.21 -13.15
N THR A 103 -10.92 1.88 -13.25
CA THR A 103 -9.72 1.11 -13.62
C THR A 103 -9.59 0.96 -15.14
N VAL A 104 -8.39 0.62 -15.60
CA VAL A 104 -8.15 0.26 -17.02
C VAL A 104 -8.78 -1.08 -17.41
N TYR A 105 -9.37 -1.81 -16.45
CA TYR A 105 -9.91 -3.15 -16.63
C TYR A 105 -11.42 -3.20 -16.85
N GLY A 106 -12.13 -2.08 -16.66
CA GLY A 106 -13.56 -1.95 -16.96
C GLY A 106 -14.49 -2.23 -15.78
#